data_AF-A0A1R0ZH98-F1
#
_entry.id   AF-A0A1R0ZH98-F1
#
_cell.length_a   1.000
_cell.length_b   1.000
_cell.length_c   1.000
_cell.angle_alpha   90.00
_cell.angle_beta   90.00
_cell.angle_gamma   90.00
#
_symmetry.space_group_name_H-M   'P 1'
#
loop_
_entity.id
_entity.type
_entity.pdbx_description
1 polymer ?
#
loop_
_entity_poly.entity_id
_entity_poly.type
_entity_poly.pdbx_seq_one_letter_code
_entity_poly.pdbx_strand_id
1 'polypeptide(L)'
;MLKASFSLENWGAMIEIADRLITQIAFIYETSSDTLREQNLKRSIPYYFGFSLCSKGIALQKLGKYPEARMCIQKYAELGWIKGLDDEGINEVKYYCNIAKANTYVLDLLEGQTEVLKEYVEFIRNSAEEELLPGLITILESSIKYNYSVDWILSEFEINANDIGAQGTQESIRYFVDYKFLLAMYHYKQENMCDAINTILETLLLSITLKDDTGFKKAAALFEILRVYANQSQLQVHHNIMKTIIERELTNEKENVLTYSRSLS
;
A
#
# COMPACT_ATOMS: atom_id res chain seq x y z
N MET A 1 14.46 -7.18 6.01
CA MET A 1 14.73 -7.24 4.55
C MET A 1 13.44 -7.26 3.75
N LEU A 2 12.51 -8.22 3.93
CA LEU A 2 11.21 -8.20 3.21
C LEU A 2 10.43 -6.89 3.38
N LYS A 3 10.26 -6.39 4.62
CA LYS A 3 9.64 -5.08 4.87
C LYS A 3 10.36 -3.93 4.15
N ALA A 4 11.70 -3.94 4.14
CA ALA A 4 12.48 -2.91 3.45
C ALA A 4 12.37 -3.00 1.91
N SER A 5 12.32 -4.21 1.33
CA SER A 5 12.07 -4.42 -0.09
C SER A 5 10.68 -3.96 -0.50
N PHE A 6 9.68 -4.16 0.38
CA PHE A 6 8.33 -3.63 0.22
C PHE A 6 8.33 -2.09 0.22
N SER A 7 8.97 -1.46 1.22
CA SER A 7 9.04 0.01 1.30
C SER A 7 9.79 0.65 0.12
N LEU A 8 10.66 -0.09 -0.56
CA LEU A 8 11.41 0.35 -1.74
C LEU A 8 10.79 -0.10 -3.07
N GLU A 9 9.59 -0.71 -3.04
CA GLU A 9 8.89 -1.27 -4.21
C GLU A 9 9.77 -2.23 -5.05
N ASN A 10 10.76 -2.89 -4.43
CA ASN A 10 11.64 -3.84 -5.11
C ASN A 10 11.01 -5.24 -5.08
N TRP A 11 9.99 -5.42 -5.91
CA TRP A 11 9.20 -6.65 -5.99
C TRP A 11 10.03 -7.87 -6.39
N GLY A 12 11.04 -7.69 -7.25
CA GLY A 12 11.97 -8.76 -7.63
C GLY A 12 12.76 -9.28 -6.42
N ALA A 13 13.39 -8.38 -5.66
CA ALA A 13 14.10 -8.76 -4.44
C ALA A 13 13.16 -9.36 -3.39
N MET A 14 11.92 -8.87 -3.28
CA MET A 14 10.92 -9.42 -2.36
C MET A 14 10.59 -10.88 -2.69
N ILE A 15 10.45 -11.22 -3.98
CA ILE A 15 10.25 -12.61 -4.43
C ILE A 15 11.46 -13.47 -4.08
N GLU A 16 12.68 -13.01 -4.39
CA GLU A 16 13.91 -13.77 -4.11
C GLU A 16 14.10 -14.06 -2.61
N ILE A 17 13.86 -13.05 -1.76
CA ILE A 17 13.98 -13.21 -0.30
C ILE A 17 12.89 -14.15 0.22
N ALA A 18 11.66 -14.04 -0.29
CA ALA A 18 10.56 -14.93 0.09
C ALA A 18 10.86 -16.38 -0.31
N ASP A 19 11.35 -16.63 -1.52
CA ASP A 19 11.69 -17.98 -1.99
C ASP A 19 12.81 -18.62 -1.18
N ARG A 20 13.83 -17.85 -0.79
CA ARG A 20 14.87 -18.32 0.11
C ARG A 20 14.31 -18.69 1.48
N LEU A 21 13.39 -17.88 2.02
CA LEU A 21 12.75 -18.15 3.31
C LEU A 21 11.88 -19.42 3.25
N ILE A 22 11.08 -19.60 2.19
CA ILE A 22 10.28 -20.82 1.94
C ILE A 22 11.18 -22.05 1.90
N THR A 23 12.29 -21.98 1.16
CA THR A 23 13.23 -23.10 1.03
C THR A 23 13.85 -23.47 2.37
N GLN A 24 14.28 -22.47 3.15
CA GLN A 24 14.89 -22.69 4.46
C GLN A 24 13.89 -23.28 5.47
N ILE A 25 12.67 -22.74 5.53
CA ILE A 25 11.67 -23.23 6.48
C ILE A 25 11.19 -24.64 6.12
N ALA A 26 11.06 -24.96 4.82
CA ALA A 26 10.75 -26.32 4.36
C ALA A 26 11.83 -27.32 4.77
N PHE A 27 13.11 -26.97 4.57
CA PHE A 27 14.22 -27.81 5.01
C PHE A 27 14.20 -28.05 6.53
N ILE A 28 13.96 -27.01 7.34
CA ILE A 28 13.87 -27.13 8.81
C ILE A 28 12.71 -28.05 9.20
N TYR A 29 11.55 -27.87 8.57
CA TYR A 29 10.37 -28.70 8.82
C TYR A 29 10.63 -30.17 8.50
N GLU A 30 11.28 -30.48 7.39
CA GLU A 30 11.54 -31.87 6.98
C GLU A 30 12.63 -32.57 7.79
N THR A 31 13.66 -31.83 8.24
CA THR A 31 14.89 -32.43 8.81
C THR A 31 14.97 -32.45 10.33
N SER A 32 14.24 -31.57 11.02
CA SER A 32 14.33 -31.46 12.48
C SER A 32 13.30 -32.34 13.17
N SER A 33 13.65 -32.94 14.32
CA SER A 33 12.66 -33.55 15.21
C SER A 33 11.75 -32.47 15.80
N ASP A 34 10.52 -32.85 16.20
CA ASP A 34 9.51 -31.89 16.69
C ASP A 34 10.06 -30.97 17.80
N THR A 35 10.89 -31.50 18.70
CA THR A 35 11.53 -30.75 19.80
C THR A 35 12.66 -29.78 19.38
N LEU A 36 13.36 -30.03 18.27
CA LEU A 36 14.46 -29.19 17.78
C LEU A 36 13.95 -28.04 16.89
N ARG A 37 12.77 -28.20 16.29
CA ARG A 37 12.13 -27.21 15.41
C ARG A 37 11.83 -25.90 16.14
N GLU A 38 11.31 -25.99 17.36
CA GLU A 38 10.83 -24.83 18.13
C GLU A 38 11.96 -24.09 18.86
N GLN A 39 13.02 -24.78 19.27
CA GLN A 39 14.08 -24.17 20.10
C GLN A 39 14.96 -23.14 19.35
N ASN A 40 14.97 -23.17 18.02
CA ASN A 40 15.85 -22.31 17.20
C ASN A 40 15.11 -21.20 16.44
N LEU A 41 13.77 -21.23 16.40
CA LEU A 41 12.96 -20.26 15.65
C LEU A 41 12.37 -19.22 16.59
N LYS A 42 12.29 -17.97 16.13
CA LYS A 42 11.70 -16.87 16.92
C LYS A 42 10.17 -16.85 16.88
N ARG A 43 9.58 -17.58 15.93
CA ARG A 43 8.15 -17.66 15.61
C ARG A 43 7.82 -19.06 15.12
N SER A 44 6.54 -19.41 15.14
CA SER A 44 6.08 -20.71 14.67
C SER A 44 6.38 -20.96 13.18
N ILE A 45 6.45 -22.23 12.77
CA ILE A 45 6.67 -22.61 11.36
C ILE A 45 5.56 -22.07 10.43
N PRO A 46 4.26 -22.13 10.78
CA PRO A 46 3.20 -21.52 9.99
C PRO A 46 3.41 -20.02 9.73
N TYR A 47 3.94 -19.26 10.72
CA TYR A 47 4.26 -17.85 10.52
C TYR A 47 5.22 -17.65 9.34
N TYR A 48 6.33 -18.40 9.30
CA TYR A 48 7.34 -18.21 8.27
C TYR A 48 6.85 -18.64 6.88
N PHE A 49 6.12 -19.75 6.79
CA PHE A 49 5.50 -20.16 5.52
C PHE A 49 4.47 -19.14 5.05
N GLY A 50 3.52 -18.75 5.91
CA GLY A 50 2.49 -17.78 5.59
C GLY A 50 3.09 -16.44 5.20
N PHE A 51 4.03 -15.92 5.98
CA PHE A 51 4.65 -14.61 5.76
C PHE A 51 5.38 -14.55 4.41
N SER A 52 6.17 -15.58 4.10
CA SER A 52 6.93 -15.65 2.87
C SER A 52 6.05 -15.85 1.64
N LEU A 53 5.08 -16.78 1.69
CA LEU A 53 4.13 -17.01 0.60
C LEU A 53 3.23 -15.79 0.36
N CYS A 54 2.72 -15.16 1.42
CA CYS A 54 1.93 -13.93 1.33
C CYS A 54 2.76 -12.79 0.73
N SER A 55 4.00 -12.58 1.21
CA SER A 55 4.92 -11.58 0.66
C SER A 55 5.20 -11.80 -0.83
N LYS A 56 5.47 -13.04 -1.24
CA LYS A 56 5.66 -13.40 -2.64
C LYS A 56 4.40 -13.15 -3.47
N GLY A 57 3.24 -13.51 -2.94
CA GLY A 57 1.94 -13.28 -3.58
C GLY A 57 1.70 -11.79 -3.86
N ILE A 58 1.92 -10.92 -2.87
CA ILE A 58 1.79 -9.46 -3.01
C ILE A 58 2.76 -8.93 -4.08
N ALA A 59 4.02 -9.36 -4.07
CA ALA A 59 4.99 -8.93 -5.07
C ALA A 59 4.59 -9.34 -6.50
N LEU A 60 4.09 -10.57 -6.67
CA LEU A 60 3.58 -11.07 -7.96
C LEU A 60 2.33 -10.29 -8.41
N GLN A 61 1.41 -9.99 -7.50
CA GLN A 61 0.25 -9.14 -7.77
C GLN A 61 0.69 -7.75 -8.26
N LYS A 62 1.64 -7.10 -7.58
CA LYS A 62 2.14 -5.76 -7.97
C LYS A 62 2.88 -5.79 -9.31
N LEU A 63 3.37 -6.95 -9.74
CA LEU A 63 3.94 -7.17 -11.08
C LEU A 63 2.90 -7.61 -12.14
N GLY A 64 1.60 -7.69 -11.79
CA GLY A 64 0.53 -8.14 -12.68
C GLY A 64 0.52 -9.64 -12.98
N LYS A 65 1.29 -10.45 -12.23
CA LYS A 65 1.37 -11.91 -12.37
C LYS A 65 0.31 -12.59 -11.50
N TYR A 66 -0.96 -12.35 -11.84
CA TYR A 66 -2.10 -12.79 -11.03
C TYR A 66 -2.23 -14.32 -10.90
N PRO A 67 -1.99 -15.15 -11.93
CA PRO A 67 -2.03 -16.60 -11.78
C PRO A 67 -1.02 -17.12 -10.74
N GLU A 68 0.22 -16.63 -10.78
CA GLU A 68 1.27 -17.00 -9.84
C GLU A 68 1.00 -16.45 -8.42
N ALA A 69 0.43 -15.25 -8.33
CA ALA A 69 -0.04 -14.70 -7.05
C ALA A 69 -1.11 -15.60 -6.43
N ARG A 70 -2.10 -16.05 -7.22
CA ARG A 70 -3.18 -16.95 -6.79
C ARG A 70 -2.64 -18.30 -6.31
N MET A 71 -1.61 -18.85 -6.97
CA MET A 71 -0.92 -20.05 -6.49
C MET A 71 -0.28 -19.85 -5.11
N CYS A 72 0.27 -18.65 -4.83
CA CYS A 72 0.79 -18.35 -3.50
C CYS A 72 -0.34 -18.30 -2.47
N ILE A 73 -1.46 -17.65 -2.79
CA ILE A 73 -2.67 -17.59 -1.96
C ILE A 73 -3.17 -18.97 -1.59
N GLN A 74 -3.34 -19.86 -2.56
CA GLN A 74 -3.79 -21.23 -2.32
C GLN A 74 -2.88 -21.99 -1.35
N LYS A 75 -1.56 -21.78 -1.44
CA LYS A 75 -0.59 -22.45 -0.58
C LYS A 75 -0.65 -21.99 0.87
N TYR A 76 -0.76 -20.69 1.12
CA TYR A 76 -0.84 -20.18 2.50
C TYR A 76 -2.26 -20.21 3.09
N ALA A 77 -3.29 -20.36 2.25
CA ALA A 77 -4.65 -20.65 2.71
C ALA A 77 -4.73 -22.02 3.40
N GLU A 78 -3.92 -22.98 2.95
CA GLU A 78 -3.90 -24.36 3.43
C GLU A 78 -2.56 -24.67 4.12
N LEU A 79 -2.39 -24.14 5.34
CA LEU A 79 -1.26 -24.46 6.20
C LEU A 79 -1.59 -25.58 7.22
N GLY A 80 -2.77 -26.22 7.10
CA GLY A 80 -3.24 -27.25 8.02
C GLY A 80 -2.45 -28.57 7.96
N TRP A 81 -1.64 -28.76 6.93
CA TRP A 81 -0.73 -29.91 6.81
C TRP A 81 0.44 -29.87 7.81
N ILE A 82 0.71 -28.71 8.43
CA ILE A 82 1.78 -28.56 9.41
C ILE A 82 1.34 -29.23 10.72
N LYS A 83 2.05 -30.30 11.09
CA LYS A 83 1.80 -31.09 12.31
C LYS A 83 2.49 -30.49 13.54
N GLY A 84 1.95 -30.81 14.72
CA GLY A 84 2.56 -30.48 16.01
C GLY A 84 2.44 -29.01 16.39
N LEU A 85 1.36 -28.34 15.96
CA LEU A 85 1.17 -26.93 16.25
C LEU A 85 0.73 -26.71 17.70
N ASP A 86 1.38 -25.74 18.34
CA ASP A 86 0.92 -25.10 19.56
C ASP A 86 -0.13 -24.01 19.27
N ASP A 87 -0.57 -23.30 20.30
CA ASP A 87 -1.58 -22.25 20.16
C ASP A 87 -1.10 -21.10 19.24
N GLU A 88 0.19 -20.75 19.27
CA GLU A 88 0.76 -19.76 18.33
C GLU A 88 0.63 -20.25 16.89
N GLY A 89 1.08 -21.48 16.61
CA GLY A 89 0.98 -22.08 15.28
C GLY A 89 -0.45 -22.17 14.76
N ILE A 90 -1.40 -22.57 15.60
CA ILE A 90 -2.83 -22.62 15.24
C ILE A 90 -3.36 -21.22 14.91
N ASN A 91 -2.97 -20.20 15.68
CA ASN A 91 -3.39 -18.82 15.43
C ASN A 91 -2.81 -18.27 14.13
N GLU A 92 -1.57 -18.61 13.79
CA GLU A 92 -0.95 -18.24 12.52
C GLU A 92 -1.65 -18.90 11.32
N VAL A 93 -1.99 -20.19 11.41
CA VAL A 93 -2.78 -20.87 10.35
C VAL A 93 -4.11 -20.16 10.12
N LYS A 94 -4.84 -19.83 11.20
CA LYS A 94 -6.11 -19.10 11.11
C LYS A 94 -5.94 -17.71 10.50
N TYR A 95 -4.90 -16.99 10.92
CA TYR A 95 -4.56 -15.67 10.40
C TYR A 95 -4.34 -15.72 8.88
N TYR A 96 -3.44 -16.58 8.40
CA TYR A 96 -3.14 -16.67 6.97
C TYR A 96 -4.31 -17.22 6.14
N CYS A 97 -5.16 -18.09 6.70
CA CYS A 97 -6.41 -18.50 6.08
C CYS A 97 -7.37 -17.30 5.86
N ASN A 98 -7.48 -16.39 6.85
CA ASN A 98 -8.28 -15.18 6.71
C ASN A 98 -7.65 -14.17 5.73
N ILE A 99 -6.33 -13.97 5.79
CA ILE A 99 -5.60 -13.12 4.82
C ILE A 99 -5.72 -13.68 3.40
N ALA A 100 -5.83 -15.00 3.23
CA ALA A 100 -6.02 -15.61 1.91
C ALA A 100 -7.36 -15.21 1.29
N LYS A 101 -8.42 -15.09 2.10
CA LYS A 101 -9.72 -14.61 1.64
C LYS A 101 -9.63 -13.16 1.17
N ALA A 102 -9.02 -12.28 1.99
CA ALA A 102 -8.80 -10.88 1.64
C ALA A 102 -8.07 -10.73 0.30
N ASN A 103 -6.93 -11.42 0.15
CA ASN A 103 -6.11 -11.33 -1.05
C ASN A 103 -6.76 -12.01 -2.27
N THR A 104 -7.65 -12.98 -2.06
CA THR A 104 -8.45 -13.54 -3.16
C THR A 104 -9.39 -12.49 -3.72
N TYR A 105 -10.14 -11.77 -2.86
CA TYR A 105 -10.99 -10.65 -3.29
C TYR A 105 -10.18 -9.57 -4.02
N VAL A 106 -9.00 -9.24 -3.52
CA VAL A 106 -8.09 -8.27 -4.16
C VAL A 106 -7.76 -8.70 -5.59
N LEU A 107 -7.33 -9.96 -5.79
CA LEU A 107 -7.03 -10.45 -7.14
C LEU A 107 -8.27 -10.47 -8.04
N ASP A 108 -9.41 -10.92 -7.51
CA ASP A 108 -10.65 -11.01 -8.27
C ASP A 108 -11.09 -9.63 -8.78
N LEU A 109 -11.04 -8.59 -7.93
CA LEU A 109 -11.31 -7.21 -8.32
C LEU A 109 -10.29 -6.69 -9.35
N LEU A 110 -9.00 -6.92 -9.13
CA LEU A 110 -7.96 -6.50 -10.08
C LEU A 110 -8.05 -7.19 -11.44
N GLU A 111 -8.68 -8.37 -11.51
CA GLU A 111 -9.00 -9.11 -12.73
C GLU A 111 -10.36 -8.74 -13.35
N GLY A 112 -11.19 -7.97 -12.65
CA GLY A 112 -12.44 -7.41 -13.17
C GLY A 112 -13.70 -8.17 -12.76
N GLN A 113 -13.58 -9.08 -11.79
CA GLN A 113 -14.71 -9.77 -11.17
C GLN A 113 -15.41 -8.85 -10.16
N THR A 114 -16.05 -7.80 -10.66
CA THR A 114 -16.67 -6.74 -9.83
C THR A 114 -17.83 -7.23 -8.95
N GLU A 115 -18.37 -8.42 -9.23
CA GLU A 115 -19.41 -9.06 -8.45
C GLU A 115 -19.01 -9.33 -7.00
N VAL A 116 -17.71 -9.52 -6.70
CA VAL A 116 -17.23 -9.77 -5.33
C VAL A 116 -17.11 -8.50 -4.48
N LEU A 117 -17.38 -7.32 -5.06
CA LEU A 117 -17.14 -6.04 -4.42
C LEU A 117 -17.89 -5.88 -3.10
N LYS A 118 -19.14 -6.35 -3.03
CA LYS A 118 -19.97 -6.21 -1.82
C LYS A 118 -19.42 -7.06 -0.69
N GLU A 119 -19.04 -8.29 -0.98
CA GLU A 119 -18.42 -9.23 -0.06
C GLU A 119 -17.06 -8.72 0.42
N TYR A 120 -16.28 -8.10 -0.48
CA TYR A 120 -15.00 -7.50 -0.11
C TYR A 120 -15.17 -6.29 0.81
N VAL A 121 -16.14 -5.42 0.55
CA VAL A 121 -16.44 -4.29 1.43
C VAL A 121 -16.89 -4.78 2.81
N GLU A 122 -17.74 -5.80 2.87
CA GLU A 122 -18.14 -6.41 4.15
C GLU A 122 -16.95 -7.03 4.88
N PHE A 123 -16.00 -7.63 4.15
CA PHE A 123 -14.76 -8.10 4.74
C PHE A 123 -13.95 -6.96 5.37
N ILE A 124 -13.79 -5.84 4.66
CA ILE A 124 -13.07 -4.65 5.16
C ILE A 124 -13.73 -4.09 6.42
N ARG A 125 -15.08 -3.99 6.47
CA ARG A 125 -15.81 -3.53 7.67
C ARG A 125 -15.48 -4.31 8.93
N ASN A 126 -15.23 -5.61 8.78
CA ASN A 126 -14.98 -6.54 9.88
C ASN A 126 -13.48 -6.80 10.10
N SER A 127 -12.60 -6.10 9.40
CA SER A 127 -11.14 -6.25 9.47
C SER A 127 -10.49 -5.25 10.41
N ALA A 128 -9.19 -5.42 10.66
CA ALA A 128 -8.39 -4.44 11.39
C ALA A 128 -8.29 -3.12 10.60
N GLU A 129 -8.17 -2.01 11.32
CA GLU A 129 -8.07 -0.65 10.74
C GLU A 129 -6.92 -0.52 9.72
N GLU A 130 -5.83 -1.27 9.92
CA GLU A 130 -4.67 -1.31 9.03
C GLU A 130 -5.01 -1.81 7.60
N GLU A 131 -6.09 -2.58 7.43
CA GLU A 131 -6.54 -3.13 6.14
C GLU A 131 -7.44 -2.17 5.35
N LEU A 132 -7.94 -1.10 5.99
CA LEU A 132 -8.89 -0.17 5.37
C LEU A 132 -8.28 0.55 4.15
N LEU A 133 -7.11 1.17 4.33
CA LEU A 133 -6.44 1.91 3.26
C LEU A 133 -6.03 1.01 2.08
N PRO A 134 -5.33 -0.13 2.29
CA PRO A 134 -5.04 -1.08 1.21
C PRO A 134 -6.31 -1.58 0.49
N GLY A 135 -7.40 -1.80 1.22
CA GLY A 135 -8.67 -2.21 0.65
C GLY A 135 -9.29 -1.15 -0.26
N LEU A 136 -9.35 0.10 0.20
CA LEU A 136 -9.89 1.21 -0.58
C LEU A 136 -9.03 1.52 -1.82
N ILE A 137 -7.71 1.40 -1.72
CA ILE A 137 -6.80 1.49 -2.87
C ILE A 137 -7.18 0.46 -3.93
N THR A 138 -7.37 -0.81 -3.54
CA THR A 138 -7.74 -1.89 -4.46
C THR A 138 -9.09 -1.62 -5.12
N ILE A 139 -10.07 -1.15 -4.35
CA ILE A 139 -11.41 -0.80 -4.84
C ILE A 139 -11.32 0.32 -5.89
N LEU A 140 -10.54 1.37 -5.64
CA LEU A 140 -10.32 2.47 -6.58
C LEU A 140 -9.56 2.01 -7.83
N GLU A 141 -8.48 1.22 -7.68
CA GLU A 141 -7.72 0.65 -8.80
C GLU A 141 -8.64 -0.13 -9.75
N SER A 142 -9.47 -1.03 -9.19
CA SER A 142 -10.44 -1.82 -9.95
C SER A 142 -11.52 -0.92 -10.58
N SER A 143 -12.09 0.01 -9.82
CA SER A 143 -13.11 0.96 -10.29
C SER A 143 -12.63 1.80 -11.47
N ILE A 144 -11.41 2.32 -11.41
CA ILE A 144 -10.79 3.12 -12.48
C ILE A 144 -10.52 2.26 -13.72
N LYS A 145 -10.06 1.02 -13.53
CA LYS A 145 -9.71 0.10 -14.62
C LYS A 145 -10.94 -0.41 -15.36
N TYR A 146 -12.00 -0.76 -14.63
CA TYR A 146 -13.22 -1.38 -15.17
C TYR A 146 -14.41 -0.43 -15.26
N ASN A 147 -14.21 0.85 -14.91
CA ASN A 147 -15.15 1.95 -15.09
C ASN A 147 -16.52 1.73 -14.43
N TYR A 148 -16.52 1.48 -13.12
CA TYR A 148 -17.74 1.37 -12.30
C TYR A 148 -17.70 2.32 -11.10
N SER A 149 -18.86 2.80 -10.65
CA SER A 149 -18.94 3.72 -9.50
C SER A 149 -18.75 2.99 -8.18
N VAL A 150 -18.02 3.64 -7.27
CA VAL A 150 -17.80 3.22 -5.88
C VAL A 150 -18.21 4.32 -4.90
N ASP A 151 -19.06 5.26 -5.32
CA ASP A 151 -19.46 6.42 -4.50
C ASP A 151 -20.07 6.00 -3.17
N TRP A 152 -20.86 4.93 -3.16
CA TRP A 152 -21.47 4.38 -1.95
C TRP A 152 -20.43 3.88 -0.93
N ILE A 153 -19.28 3.40 -1.41
CA ILE A 153 -18.15 2.95 -0.56
C ILE A 153 -17.41 4.18 -0.03
N LEU A 154 -17.12 5.14 -0.91
CA LEU A 154 -16.42 6.37 -0.53
C LEU A 154 -17.21 7.23 0.46
N SER A 155 -18.55 7.22 0.37
CA SER A 155 -19.42 7.89 1.34
C SER A 155 -19.47 7.20 2.70
N GLU A 156 -19.13 5.91 2.74
CA GLU A 156 -19.14 5.13 3.98
C GLU A 156 -17.82 5.25 4.73
N PHE A 157 -16.69 5.18 4.02
CA PHE A 157 -15.36 5.23 4.61
C PHE A 157 -14.74 6.63 4.48
N GLU A 158 -15.07 7.50 5.43
CA GLU A 158 -14.40 8.80 5.55
C GLU A 158 -13.00 8.63 6.19
N ILE A 159 -11.95 8.91 5.41
CA ILE A 159 -10.56 8.86 5.90
C ILE A 159 -10.05 10.27 6.19
N ASN A 160 -9.68 10.54 7.45
CA ASN A 160 -9.09 11.80 7.85
C ASN A 160 -7.56 11.75 7.83
N ALA A 161 -6.93 12.77 7.25
CA ALA A 161 -5.47 12.92 7.23
C ALA A 161 -4.86 13.01 8.64
N ASN A 162 -5.61 13.56 9.61
CA ASN A 162 -5.14 13.73 10.99
C ASN A 162 -4.96 12.38 11.70
N ASP A 163 -5.82 11.40 11.41
CA ASP A 163 -5.77 10.07 12.02
C ASP A 163 -4.50 9.32 11.58
N ILE A 164 -4.06 9.59 10.35
CA ILE A 164 -2.87 8.98 9.75
C ILE A 164 -1.59 9.70 10.18
N GLY A 165 -1.63 11.03 10.34
CA GLY A 165 -0.47 11.84 10.70
C GLY A 165 -0.03 11.70 12.17
N ALA A 166 -0.96 11.48 13.10
CA ALA A 166 -0.65 11.46 14.54
C ALA A 166 -0.14 10.08 15.04
N GLN A 167 -0.50 9.00 14.36
CA GLN A 167 -0.26 7.61 14.80
C GLN A 167 0.31 6.71 13.69
N GLY A 168 0.42 7.19 12.44
CA GLY A 168 0.72 6.36 11.29
C GLY A 168 2.21 6.03 11.10
N THR A 169 2.46 4.83 10.58
CA THR A 169 3.79 4.44 10.09
C THR A 169 4.09 5.12 8.75
N GLN A 170 5.36 5.12 8.32
CA GLN A 170 5.74 5.58 6.98
C GLN A 170 4.97 4.85 5.86
N GLU A 171 4.58 3.59 6.09
CA GLU A 171 3.77 2.80 5.16
C GLU A 171 2.31 3.30 5.12
N SER A 172 1.71 3.59 6.28
CA SER A 172 0.36 4.16 6.38
C SER A 172 0.25 5.50 5.66
N ILE A 173 1.30 6.33 5.79
CA ILE A 173 1.44 7.61 5.11
C ILE A 173 1.49 7.42 3.59
N ARG A 174 2.32 6.46 3.11
CA ARG A 174 2.42 6.13 1.68
C ARG A 174 1.06 5.69 1.12
N TYR A 175 0.37 4.77 1.80
CA TYR A 175 -0.94 4.32 1.39
C TYR A 175 -1.95 5.46 1.33
N PHE A 176 -1.89 6.41 2.26
CA PHE A 176 -2.79 7.55 2.22
C PHE A 176 -2.58 8.45 1.01
N VAL A 177 -1.31 8.71 0.65
CA VAL A 177 -0.98 9.48 -0.56
C VAL A 177 -1.44 8.74 -1.82
N ASP A 178 -1.21 7.44 -1.91
CA ASP A 178 -1.66 6.62 -3.05
C ASP A 178 -3.20 6.57 -3.12
N TYR A 179 -3.89 6.45 -1.99
CA TYR A 179 -5.34 6.53 -1.90
C TYR A 179 -5.86 7.87 -2.43
N LYS A 180 -5.32 9.00 -1.94
CA LYS A 180 -5.73 10.33 -2.40
C LYS A 180 -5.46 10.55 -3.89
N PHE A 181 -4.32 10.06 -4.39
CA PHE A 181 -4.02 10.09 -5.83
C PHE A 181 -5.04 9.29 -6.66
N LEU A 182 -5.36 8.07 -6.23
CA LEU A 182 -6.36 7.24 -6.89
C LEU A 182 -7.77 7.83 -6.79
N LEU A 183 -8.11 8.46 -5.67
CA LEU A 183 -9.38 9.16 -5.50
C LEU A 183 -9.53 10.31 -6.51
N ALA A 184 -8.46 11.10 -6.72
CA ALA A 184 -8.44 12.13 -7.76
C ALA A 184 -8.63 11.55 -9.18
N MET A 185 -7.96 10.43 -9.47
CA MET A 185 -8.11 9.70 -10.73
C MET A 185 -9.53 9.16 -10.93
N TYR A 186 -10.17 8.67 -9.86
CA TYR A 186 -11.55 8.22 -9.87
C TYR A 186 -12.51 9.37 -10.17
N HIS A 187 -12.39 10.51 -9.45
CA HIS A 187 -13.19 11.70 -9.75
C HIS A 187 -13.02 12.18 -11.18
N TYR A 188 -11.79 12.14 -11.71
CA TYR A 188 -11.53 12.45 -13.11
C TYR A 188 -12.26 11.50 -14.07
N LYS A 189 -12.26 10.18 -13.79
CA LYS A 189 -13.00 9.18 -14.57
C LYS A 189 -14.51 9.37 -14.52
N GLN A 190 -15.04 9.87 -13.40
CA GLN A 190 -16.45 10.23 -13.24
C GLN A 190 -16.80 11.62 -13.80
N GLU A 191 -15.88 12.27 -14.52
CA GLU A 191 -16.04 13.63 -15.07
C GLU A 191 -16.26 14.72 -14.01
N ASN A 192 -16.01 14.41 -12.73
CA ASN A 192 -16.09 15.33 -11.60
C ASN A 192 -14.79 16.13 -11.47
N MET A 193 -14.52 17.00 -12.46
CA MET A 193 -13.25 17.74 -12.58
C MET A 193 -12.92 18.59 -11.35
N CYS A 194 -13.94 19.22 -10.73
CA CYS A 194 -13.73 20.06 -9.55
C CYS A 194 -13.12 19.27 -8.40
N ASP A 195 -13.70 18.11 -8.09
CA ASP A 195 -13.26 17.24 -6.99
C ASP A 195 -11.93 16.56 -7.32
N ALA A 196 -11.72 16.17 -8.58
CA ALA A 196 -10.44 15.65 -9.06
C ALA A 196 -9.30 16.67 -8.83
N ILE A 197 -9.53 17.94 -9.20
CA ILE A 197 -8.54 19.01 -9.05
C ILE A 197 -8.34 19.37 -7.57
N ASN A 198 -9.39 19.45 -6.76
CA ASN A 198 -9.24 19.74 -5.33
C ASN A 198 -8.45 18.64 -4.64
N THR A 199 -8.76 17.38 -4.93
CA THR A 199 -8.07 16.21 -4.36
C THR A 199 -6.61 16.16 -4.80
N ILE A 200 -6.28 16.50 -6.06
CA ILE A 200 -4.88 16.50 -6.49
C ILE A 200 -4.05 17.63 -5.87
N LEU A 201 -4.65 18.79 -5.64
CA LEU A 201 -4.00 19.90 -4.92
C LEU A 201 -3.74 19.54 -3.46
N GLU A 202 -4.68 18.88 -2.79
CA GLU A 202 -4.46 18.29 -1.46
C GLU A 202 -3.32 17.28 -1.47
N THR A 203 -3.30 16.39 -2.48
CA THR A 203 -2.26 15.36 -2.62
C THR A 203 -0.87 15.97 -2.79
N LEU A 204 -0.74 17.07 -3.54
CA LEU A 204 0.51 17.83 -3.67
C LEU A 204 1.00 18.38 -2.32
N LEU A 205 0.11 19.06 -1.58
CA LEU A 205 0.42 19.62 -0.26
C LEU A 205 0.83 18.53 0.74
N LEU A 206 0.09 17.43 0.74
CA LEU A 206 0.33 16.27 1.57
C LEU A 206 1.71 15.65 1.25
N SER A 207 2.01 15.44 -0.03
CA SER A 207 3.29 14.89 -0.48
C SER A 207 4.49 15.75 -0.07
N ILE A 208 4.37 17.09 -0.13
CA ILE A 208 5.41 18.02 0.34
C ILE A 208 5.62 17.87 1.85
N THR A 209 4.52 17.83 2.61
CA THR A 209 4.55 17.73 4.08
C THR A 209 5.22 16.43 4.53
N LEU A 210 4.97 15.35 3.80
CA LEU A 210 5.46 14.01 4.11
C LEU A 210 6.81 13.69 3.45
N LYS A 211 7.39 14.62 2.68
CA LYS A 211 8.61 14.42 1.88
C LYS A 211 8.51 13.22 0.94
N ASP A 212 7.35 13.06 0.30
CA ASP A 212 7.09 12.03 -0.69
C ASP A 212 7.28 12.54 -2.13
N ASP A 213 8.49 12.42 -2.64
CA ASP A 213 8.81 12.85 -4.02
C ASP A 213 8.06 12.04 -5.09
N THR A 214 7.77 10.76 -4.84
CA THR A 214 7.07 9.90 -5.81
C THR A 214 5.62 10.31 -5.93
N GLY A 215 4.93 10.51 -4.80
CA GLY A 215 3.56 11.02 -4.75
C GLY A 215 3.45 12.41 -5.36
N PHE A 216 4.40 13.30 -5.02
CA PHE A 216 4.45 14.64 -5.59
C PHE A 216 4.56 14.62 -7.12
N LYS A 217 5.48 13.82 -7.69
CA LYS A 217 5.65 13.71 -9.15
C LYS A 217 4.38 13.24 -9.85
N LYS A 218 3.73 12.19 -9.31
CA LYS A 218 2.45 11.67 -9.85
C LYS A 218 1.37 12.76 -9.79
N ALA A 219 1.23 13.44 -8.65
CA ALA A 219 0.21 14.47 -8.46
C ALA A 219 0.43 15.69 -9.34
N ALA A 220 1.68 16.16 -9.49
CA ALA A 220 2.03 17.27 -10.36
C ALA A 220 1.71 16.93 -11.83
N ALA A 221 2.06 15.72 -12.28
CA ALA A 221 1.76 15.28 -13.64
C ALA A 221 0.24 15.22 -13.90
N LEU A 222 -0.54 14.68 -12.96
CA LEU A 222 -2.00 14.63 -13.10
C LEU A 222 -2.62 16.03 -13.08
N PHE A 223 -2.13 16.94 -12.22
CA PHE A 223 -2.61 18.32 -12.21
C PHE A 223 -2.41 19.00 -13.57
N GLU A 224 -1.27 18.81 -14.24
CA GLU A 224 -1.03 19.41 -15.55
C GLU A 224 -1.99 18.90 -16.64
N ILE A 225 -2.44 17.64 -16.54
CA ILE A 225 -3.51 17.11 -17.41
C ILE A 225 -4.85 17.79 -17.09
N LEU A 226 -5.15 17.98 -15.80
CA LEU A 226 -6.41 18.57 -15.34
C LEU A 226 -6.45 20.09 -15.45
N ARG A 227 -5.31 20.75 -15.66
CA ARG A 227 -5.13 22.20 -15.58
C ARG A 227 -6.08 22.98 -16.46
N VAL A 228 -6.43 22.45 -17.63
CA VAL A 228 -7.36 23.07 -18.58
C VAL A 228 -8.78 23.19 -18.03
N TYR A 229 -9.14 22.38 -17.04
CA TYR A 229 -10.45 22.40 -16.37
C TYR A 229 -10.43 23.20 -15.05
N ALA A 230 -9.26 23.64 -14.59
CA ALA A 230 -9.11 24.32 -13.31
C ALA A 230 -9.65 25.75 -13.35
N ASN A 231 -10.39 26.12 -12.30
CA ASN A 231 -10.83 27.49 -12.12
C ASN A 231 -9.69 28.38 -11.59
N GLN A 232 -9.92 29.70 -11.57
CA GLN A 232 -8.90 30.67 -11.14
C GLN A 232 -8.43 30.45 -9.69
N SER A 233 -9.32 30.03 -8.79
CA SER A 233 -8.96 29.74 -7.40
C SER A 233 -8.02 28.54 -7.31
N GLN A 234 -8.34 27.44 -8.01
CA GLN A 234 -7.50 26.24 -8.07
C GLN A 234 -6.13 26.51 -8.71
N LEU A 235 -6.09 27.29 -9.79
CA LEU A 235 -4.85 27.72 -10.42
C LEU A 235 -3.99 28.55 -9.46
N GLN A 236 -4.60 29.44 -8.68
CA GLN A 236 -3.90 30.23 -7.67
C GLN A 236 -3.35 29.37 -6.53
N VAL A 237 -4.12 28.37 -6.06
CA VAL A 237 -3.67 27.41 -5.06
C VAL A 237 -2.44 26.66 -5.57
N HIS A 238 -2.50 26.11 -6.78
CA HIS A 238 -1.35 25.45 -7.41
C HIS A 238 -0.13 26.37 -7.50
N HIS A 239 -0.33 27.61 -7.99
CA HIS A 239 0.75 28.59 -8.08
C HIS A 239 1.40 28.85 -6.72
N ASN A 240 0.60 29.02 -5.67
CA ASN A 240 1.09 29.24 -4.32
C ASN A 240 1.88 28.02 -3.80
N ILE A 241 1.40 26.80 -4.04
CA ILE A 241 2.11 25.56 -3.69
C ILE A 241 3.51 25.57 -4.32
N MET A 242 3.59 25.76 -5.64
CA MET A 242 4.86 25.75 -6.37
C MET A 242 5.79 26.89 -5.93
N LYS A 243 5.23 28.08 -5.69
CA LYS A 243 5.98 29.24 -5.18
C LYS A 243 6.61 28.95 -3.82
N THR A 244 5.85 28.37 -2.88
CA THR A 244 6.36 28.05 -1.54
C THR A 244 7.52 27.04 -1.58
N ILE A 245 7.50 26.08 -2.50
CA ILE A 245 8.61 25.13 -2.68
C ILE A 245 9.89 25.88 -3.07
N ILE A 246 9.82 26.72 -4.10
CA ILE A 246 10.99 27.47 -4.59
C ILE A 246 11.49 28.49 -3.57
N GLU A 247 10.60 29.17 -2.86
CA GLU A 247 10.99 30.13 -1.82
C GLU A 247 11.79 29.45 -0.69
N ARG A 248 11.40 28.24 -0.28
CA ARG A 248 12.14 27.46 0.74
C ARG A 248 13.56 27.12 0.29
N GLU A 249 13.74 26.70 -0.95
CA GLU A 249 15.07 26.40 -1.51
C GLU A 249 15.95 27.66 -1.55
N LEU A 250 15.40 28.78 -2.04
CA LEU A 250 16.13 30.04 -2.11
C LEU A 250 16.50 30.62 -0.73
N THR A 251 15.72 30.35 0.32
CA THR A 251 16.06 30.75 1.70
C THR A 251 17.07 29.81 2.35
N ASN A 252 16.96 28.49 2.13
CA ASN A 252 17.89 27.50 2.66
C ASN A 252 19.30 27.71 2.09
N GLU A 253 19.42 28.09 0.81
CA GLU A 253 20.71 28.46 0.22
C GLU A 253 21.35 29.67 0.92
N LYS A 254 20.56 30.67 1.33
CA LYS A 254 21.06 31.86 2.04
C LYS A 254 21.57 31.53 3.44
N GLU A 255 20.92 30.63 4.17
CA GLU A 255 21.40 30.15 5.48
C GLU A 255 22.68 29.32 5.37
N ASN A 256 22.79 28.49 4.32
CA ASN A 256 24.01 27.73 4.03
C ASN A 256 25.19 28.66 3.66
N VAL A 257 24.97 29.69 2.85
CA VAL A 257 26.02 30.69 2.52
C VAL A 257 26.50 31.43 3.79
N LEU A 258 25.59 31.77 4.70
CA LEU A 258 25.94 32.44 5.96
C LEU A 258 26.71 31.51 6.92
N THR A 259 26.42 30.21 6.96
CA THR A 259 27.17 29.24 7.79
C THR A 259 28.56 28.97 7.23
N TYR A 260 28.73 28.85 5.91
CA TYR A 260 30.06 28.75 5.28
C TYR A 260 30.93 30.00 5.54
N SER A 261 30.32 31.19 5.60
CA SER A 261 31.06 32.42 5.90
C SER A 261 31.52 32.55 7.36
N ARG A 262 30.85 31.87 8.31
CA ARG A 262 31.22 31.86 9.74
C ARG A 262 32.28 30.81 10.10
N SER A 263 32.47 29.80 9.26
CA SER A 263 33.53 28.78 9.45
C SER A 263 34.90 29.19 8.89
N LEU A 264 34.99 30.35 8.25
CA LEU A 264 36.20 30.87 7.60
C LEU A 264 36.76 32.15 8.27
N SER A 265 36.26 32.49 9.46
CA SER A 265 36.71 33.61 10.30
C SER A 265 37.25 33.10 11.63
#